data_AF-A0A822DD73-F1
#
_entry.id   AF-A0A822DD73-F1
#
_cell.length_a   1.000
_cell.length_b   1.000
_cell.length_c   1.000
_cell.angle_alpha   90.00
_cell.angle_beta   90.00
_cell.angle_gamma   90.00
#
_symmetry.space_group_name_H-M   'P 1'
#
loop_
_entity.id
_entity.type
_entity.pdbx_description
1 polymer ?
#
loop_
_entity_poly.entity_id
_entity_poly.type
_entity_poly.pdbx_seq_one_letter_code
_entity_poly.pdbx_strand_id
1 'polypeptide(L)'
;NAQLPPLADQINALSNQFNNGVLLESSELTALKQWREDAHKTVDQFYERKYRQFEQVIQERKAKQKKELDRMRSNVNELIQEQEATQDQIDLMAESIRSLERDVNNLEHVHFNINPLVIDDNLISVPQETASRDLLLVPSMHQTMQSTPDRVMSNDKHRVEHQKRNSCFPGKQNTDFKTSRTKPPISKNFS
;
A
#
# COMPACT_ATOMS: atom_id res chain seq x y z
N ASN A 1 46.15 32.21 -40.54
CA ASN A 1 44.72 32.41 -40.22
C ASN A 1 43.73 31.61 -41.08
N ALA A 2 44.14 30.87 -42.12
CA ALA A 2 43.22 30.09 -42.96
C ALA A 2 42.69 28.77 -42.32
N GLN A 3 43.22 28.36 -41.16
CA GLN A 3 42.84 27.11 -40.48
C GLN A 3 41.75 27.29 -39.41
N LEU A 4 41.45 28.53 -39.02
CA LEU A 4 40.43 28.83 -38.00
C LEU A 4 38.99 28.62 -38.48
N PRO A 5 38.60 28.97 -39.73
CA PRO A 5 37.24 28.78 -40.20
C PRO A 5 36.78 27.30 -40.22
N PRO A 6 37.59 26.32 -40.72
CA PRO A 6 37.21 24.91 -40.67
C PRO A 6 37.02 24.35 -39.25
N LEU A 7 37.81 24.84 -38.28
CA LEU A 7 37.66 24.44 -36.87
C LEU A 7 36.38 25.01 -36.26
N ALA A 8 36.03 26.25 -36.57
CA ALA A 8 34.77 26.85 -36.15
C ALA A 8 33.57 26.09 -36.74
N ASP A 9 33.65 25.68 -38.01
CA ASP A 9 32.61 24.88 -38.65
C ASP A 9 32.45 23.49 -38.02
N GLN A 10 33.55 22.84 -37.62
CA GLN A 10 33.50 21.58 -36.88
C GLN A 10 32.87 21.74 -35.49
N ILE A 11 33.21 22.81 -34.76
CA ILE A 11 32.62 23.11 -33.46
C ILE A 11 31.12 23.41 -33.61
N ASN A 12 30.73 24.17 -34.64
CA ASN A 12 29.33 24.46 -34.91
C ASN A 12 28.55 23.19 -35.32
N ALA A 13 29.16 22.29 -36.09
CA ALA A 13 28.57 21.00 -36.43
C ALA A 13 28.37 20.12 -35.18
N LEU A 14 29.36 20.04 -34.30
CA LEU A 14 29.27 19.31 -33.02
C LEU A 14 28.24 19.94 -32.08
N SER A 15 28.22 21.28 -31.99
CA SER A 15 27.23 22.02 -31.19
C SER A 15 25.81 21.80 -31.71
N ASN A 16 25.63 21.80 -33.03
CA ASN A 16 24.34 21.47 -33.65
C ASN A 16 23.97 20.01 -33.41
N GLN A 17 24.91 19.06 -33.45
CA GLN A 17 24.65 17.65 -33.09
C GLN A 17 24.30 17.48 -31.62
N PHE A 18 24.92 18.23 -30.71
CA PHE A 18 24.61 18.19 -29.28
C PHE A 18 23.24 18.82 -28.99
N ASN A 19 22.93 19.97 -29.61
CA ASN A 19 21.67 20.69 -29.41
C ASN A 19 20.48 20.00 -30.11
N ASN A 20 20.72 19.39 -31.29
CA ASN A 20 19.71 18.61 -32.02
C ASN A 20 19.70 17.14 -31.63
N GLY A 21 20.69 16.69 -30.85
CA GLY A 21 20.73 15.44 -30.10
C GLY A 21 19.70 15.53 -28.99
N VAL A 22 18.44 15.62 -29.40
CA VAL A 22 17.28 15.51 -28.53
C VAL A 22 17.52 14.29 -27.66
N LEU A 23 17.24 14.47 -26.38
CA LEU A 23 17.01 13.44 -25.38
C LEU A 23 15.81 12.56 -25.82
N LEU A 24 15.87 12.01 -27.03
CA LEU A 24 15.04 10.92 -27.52
C LEU A 24 15.16 9.88 -26.44
N GLU A 25 14.03 9.53 -25.81
CA GLU A 25 13.97 8.61 -24.67
C GLU A 25 14.99 7.51 -24.89
N SER A 26 16.13 7.64 -24.19
CA SER A 26 17.26 6.79 -24.52
C SER A 26 16.83 5.34 -24.27
N SER A 27 17.40 4.39 -24.99
CA SER A 27 17.07 2.97 -24.81
C SER A 27 17.12 2.56 -23.33
N GLU A 28 18.00 3.20 -22.57
CA GLU A 28 18.19 3.04 -21.13
C GLU A 28 17.01 3.58 -20.31
N LEU A 29 16.45 4.75 -20.66
CA LEU A 29 15.25 5.28 -20.00
C LEU A 29 14.03 4.39 -20.26
N THR A 30 13.90 3.86 -21.48
CA THR A 30 12.85 2.90 -21.82
C THR A 30 13.04 1.59 -21.02
N ALA A 31 14.26 1.08 -20.92
CA ALA A 31 14.58 -0.10 -20.13
C ALA A 31 14.29 0.11 -18.63
N LEU A 32 14.57 1.30 -18.10
CA LEU A 32 14.27 1.64 -16.70
C LEU A 32 12.76 1.70 -16.43
N LYS A 33 11.98 2.27 -17.36
CA LYS A 33 10.51 2.27 -17.28
C LYS A 33 9.97 0.84 -17.31
N GLN A 34 10.47 0.00 -18.21
CA GLN A 34 10.08 -1.40 -18.32
C GLN A 34 10.41 -2.17 -17.03
N TRP A 35 11.62 -1.99 -16.50
CA TRP A 35 12.03 -2.59 -15.22
C TRP A 35 11.08 -2.22 -14.07
N ARG A 36 10.68 -0.94 -13.98
CA ARG A 36 9.72 -0.48 -12.97
C ARG A 36 8.36 -1.18 -13.12
N GLU A 37 7.86 -1.27 -14.36
CA GLU A 37 6.58 -1.93 -14.65
C GLU A 37 6.62 -3.42 -14.30
N ASP A 38 7.71 -4.10 -14.65
CA ASP A 38 7.91 -5.51 -14.32
C ASP A 38 8.06 -5.74 -12.82
N ALA A 39 8.73 -4.83 -12.10
CA ALA A 39 8.85 -4.88 -10.65
C ALA A 39 7.48 -4.75 -9.98
N HIS A 40 6.66 -3.77 -10.38
CA HIS A 40 5.29 -3.62 -9.86
C HIS A 40 4.46 -4.89 -10.11
N LYS A 41 4.48 -5.40 -11.35
CA LYS A 41 3.77 -6.62 -11.70
C LYS A 41 4.22 -7.82 -10.86
N THR A 42 5.52 -7.91 -10.57
CA THR A 42 6.07 -8.97 -9.72
C THR A 42 5.56 -8.87 -8.28
N VAL A 43 5.52 -7.65 -7.73
CA VAL A 43 4.98 -7.39 -6.39
C VAL A 43 3.49 -7.73 -6.33
N ASP A 44 2.71 -7.32 -7.33
CA ASP A 44 1.28 -7.61 -7.39
C ASP A 44 1.01 -9.11 -7.47
N GLN A 45 1.76 -9.84 -8.31
CA GLN A 45 1.64 -11.29 -8.41
C GLN A 45 2.02 -12.01 -7.10
N PHE A 46 3.03 -11.50 -6.40
CA PHE A 46 3.41 -12.04 -5.10
C PHE A 46 2.31 -11.80 -4.06
N TYR A 47 1.78 -10.57 -4.02
CA TYR A 47 0.67 -10.19 -3.15
C TYR A 47 -0.55 -11.09 -3.40
N GLU A 48 -1.01 -11.21 -4.64
CA GLU A 48 -2.18 -12.03 -4.99
C GLU A 48 -2.01 -13.50 -4.60
N ARG A 49 -0.81 -14.05 -4.83
CA ARG A 49 -0.50 -15.42 -4.41
C ARG A 49 -0.59 -15.57 -2.89
N LYS A 50 -0.03 -14.63 -2.14
CA LYS A 50 -0.06 -14.66 -0.67
C LYS A 50 -1.47 -14.45 -0.14
N TYR A 51 -2.21 -13.50 -0.70
CA TYR A 51 -3.61 -13.25 -0.38
C TYR A 51 -4.46 -14.52 -0.52
N ARG A 52 -4.36 -15.22 -1.66
CA ARG A 52 -5.07 -16.49 -1.87
C ARG A 52 -4.67 -17.58 -0.88
N GLN A 53 -3.39 -17.69 -0.57
CA GLN A 53 -2.91 -18.62 0.47
C GLN A 53 -3.56 -18.30 1.82
N PHE A 54 -3.67 -17.03 2.18
CA PHE A 54 -4.29 -16.60 3.44
C PHE A 54 -5.80 -16.86 3.45
N GLU A 55 -6.49 -16.51 2.37
CA GLU A 55 -7.91 -16.77 2.22
C GLU A 55 -8.20 -18.27 2.37
N GLN A 56 -7.39 -19.12 1.75
CA GLN A 56 -7.52 -20.57 1.89
C GLN A 56 -7.37 -21.03 3.33
N VAL A 57 -6.35 -20.57 4.07
CA VAL A 57 -6.17 -20.93 5.49
C VAL A 57 -7.37 -20.51 6.34
N ILE A 58 -7.91 -19.31 6.11
CA ILE A 58 -9.10 -18.83 6.82
C ILE A 58 -10.31 -19.71 6.50
N GLN A 59 -10.52 -20.05 5.23
CA GLN A 59 -11.64 -20.90 4.81
C GLN A 59 -11.53 -22.32 5.37
N GLU A 60 -10.33 -22.90 5.38
CA GLU A 60 -10.09 -24.23 5.97
C GLU A 60 -10.40 -24.24 7.48
N ARG A 61 -9.98 -23.20 8.20
CA ARG A 61 -10.29 -23.06 9.63
C ARG A 61 -11.80 -22.88 9.85
N LYS A 62 -12.48 -22.03 9.07
CA LYS A 62 -13.94 -21.86 9.12
C LYS A 62 -14.67 -23.18 8.84
N ALA A 63 -14.24 -23.92 7.82
CA ALA A 63 -14.82 -25.21 7.47
C ALA A 63 -14.65 -26.25 8.58
N LYS A 64 -13.49 -26.28 9.25
CA LYS A 64 -13.27 -27.14 10.41
C LYS A 64 -14.24 -26.81 11.54
N GLN A 65 -14.35 -25.54 11.92
CA GLN A 65 -15.25 -25.13 13.01
C GLN A 65 -16.73 -25.38 12.67
N LYS A 66 -17.12 -25.21 11.41
CA LYS A 66 -18.46 -25.57 10.92
C LYS A 66 -18.74 -27.08 11.07
N LYS A 67 -17.78 -27.94 10.72
CA LYS A 67 -17.94 -29.39 10.88
C LYS A 67 -18.10 -29.80 12.34
N GLU A 68 -17.33 -29.20 13.26
CA GLU A 68 -17.47 -29.45 14.70
C GLU A 68 -18.83 -28.98 15.22
N LEU A 69 -19.31 -27.82 14.77
CA LEU A 69 -20.65 -27.34 15.10
C LEU A 69 -21.75 -28.31 14.61
N ASP A 70 -21.65 -28.76 13.36
CA ASP A 70 -22.61 -29.69 12.78
C ASP A 70 -22.59 -31.04 13.53
N ARG A 71 -21.41 -31.53 13.94
CA ARG A 71 -21.25 -32.73 14.78
C ARG A 71 -21.91 -32.56 16.15
N MET A 72 -21.65 -31.45 16.85
CA MET A 72 -22.27 -31.20 18.15
C MET A 72 -23.80 -31.11 18.04
N ARG A 73 -24.31 -30.49 16.97
CA ARG A 73 -25.74 -30.42 16.72
C ARG A 73 -26.37 -31.81 16.53
N SER A 74 -25.70 -32.71 15.79
CA SER A 74 -26.14 -34.09 15.65
C SER A 74 -26.18 -34.81 17.00
N ASN A 75 -25.11 -34.71 17.80
CA ASN A 75 -25.05 -35.33 19.12
C ASN A 75 -26.17 -34.82 20.05
N VAL A 76 -26.45 -33.51 20.05
CA VAL A 76 -27.56 -32.94 20.84
C VAL A 76 -28.91 -33.48 20.38
N ASN A 77 -29.12 -33.61 19.07
CA ASN A 77 -30.36 -34.19 18.53
C ASN A 77 -30.53 -35.67 18.94
N GLU A 78 -29.45 -36.46 18.93
CA GLU A 78 -29.47 -37.85 19.39
C GLU A 78 -29.85 -37.94 20.87
N LEU A 79 -29.19 -37.15 21.74
CA LEU A 79 -29.53 -37.10 23.16
C LEU A 79 -30.99 -36.67 23.43
N ILE A 80 -31.52 -35.74 22.63
CA ILE A 80 -32.94 -35.33 22.71
C ILE A 80 -33.87 -36.49 22.29
N GLN A 81 -33.51 -37.23 21.24
CA GLN A 81 -34.31 -38.35 20.75
C GLN A 81 -34.32 -39.54 21.73
N GLU A 82 -33.18 -39.82 22.35
CA GLU A 82 -33.03 -40.89 23.33
C GLU A 82 -33.73 -40.57 24.67
N GLN A 83 -34.00 -39.28 24.95
CA GLN A 83 -34.59 -38.78 26.21
C GLN A 83 -33.83 -39.17 27.49
N GLU A 84 -32.61 -39.70 27.37
CA GLU A 84 -31.77 -40.16 28.49
C GLU A 84 -30.35 -39.57 28.40
N ALA A 85 -30.23 -38.25 28.56
CA ALA A 85 -28.92 -37.61 28.70
C ALA A 85 -28.41 -37.74 30.14
N THR A 86 -27.23 -38.34 30.31
CA THR A 86 -26.49 -38.32 31.58
C THR A 86 -25.89 -36.95 31.85
N GLN A 87 -25.67 -36.62 33.12
CA GLN A 87 -25.02 -35.36 33.49
C GLN A 87 -23.63 -35.22 32.87
N ASP A 88 -22.87 -36.32 32.80
CA ASP A 88 -21.53 -36.33 32.18
C ASP A 88 -21.59 -35.97 30.68
N GLN A 89 -22.59 -36.47 29.94
CA GLN A 89 -22.78 -36.11 28.54
C GLN A 89 -23.13 -34.62 28.38
N ILE A 90 -23.94 -34.06 29.28
CA ILE A 90 -24.30 -32.63 29.30
C ILE A 90 -23.05 -31.78 29.56
N ASP A 91 -22.24 -32.16 30.55
CA ASP A 91 -21.04 -31.42 30.93
C ASP A 91 -19.98 -31.43 29.81
N LEU A 92 -19.78 -32.59 29.16
CA LEU A 92 -18.92 -32.71 27.99
C LEU A 92 -19.39 -31.84 26.82
N MET A 93 -20.71 -31.74 26.59
CA MET A 93 -21.27 -30.88 25.56
C MET A 93 -21.05 -29.40 25.89
N ALA A 94 -21.28 -29.01 27.15
CA ALA A 94 -21.08 -27.64 27.61
C ALA A 94 -19.60 -27.22 27.53
N GLU A 95 -18.67 -28.13 27.79
CA GLU A 95 -17.24 -27.87 27.58
C GLU A 95 -16.88 -27.76 26.09
N SER A 96 -17.44 -28.64 25.25
CA SER A 96 -17.22 -28.59 23.80
C SER A 96 -17.74 -27.29 23.17
N ILE A 97 -18.92 -26.82 23.59
CA ILE A 97 -19.49 -25.52 23.17
C ILE A 97 -18.56 -24.38 23.56
N ARG A 98 -18.13 -24.31 24.83
CA ARG A 98 -17.19 -23.27 25.31
C ARG A 98 -15.85 -23.31 24.57
N SER A 99 -15.38 -24.50 24.18
CA SER A 99 -14.19 -24.63 23.35
C SER A 99 -14.41 -24.08 21.94
N LEU A 100 -15.53 -24.44 21.29
CA LEU A 100 -15.87 -23.93 19.97
C LEU A 100 -16.04 -22.41 19.97
N GLU A 101 -16.67 -21.84 20.99
CA GLU A 101 -16.82 -20.37 21.13
C GLU A 101 -15.45 -19.68 21.15
N ARG A 102 -14.50 -20.20 21.94
CA ARG A 102 -13.13 -19.68 21.96
C ARG A 102 -12.46 -19.80 20.59
N ASP A 103 -12.61 -20.95 19.95
CA ASP A 103 -12.02 -21.21 18.63
C ASP A 103 -12.60 -20.30 17.54
N VAL A 104 -13.90 -20.04 17.56
CA VAL A 104 -14.58 -19.12 16.64
C VAL A 104 -14.11 -17.69 16.89
N ASN A 105 -14.04 -17.25 18.14
CA ASN A 105 -13.52 -15.93 18.49
C ASN A 105 -12.05 -15.77 18.05
N ASN A 106 -11.25 -16.83 18.13
CA ASN A 106 -9.86 -16.83 17.66
C ASN A 106 -9.73 -16.74 16.13
N LEU A 107 -10.79 -17.02 15.35
CA LEU A 107 -10.77 -16.82 13.90
C LEU A 107 -10.67 -15.34 13.52
N GLU A 108 -11.10 -14.42 14.39
CA GLU A 108 -11.02 -12.98 14.15
C GLU A 108 -9.59 -12.43 14.32
N HIS A 109 -8.68 -13.21 14.92
CA HIS A 109 -7.35 -12.75 15.33
C HIS A 109 -6.21 -13.52 14.66
N VAL A 110 -6.38 -13.93 13.40
CA VAL A 110 -5.27 -14.56 12.65
C VAL A 110 -4.16 -13.53 12.43
N HIS A 111 -3.06 -13.68 13.17
CA HIS A 111 -1.91 -12.80 13.10
C HIS A 111 -0.95 -13.24 12.00
N PHE A 112 -0.38 -12.27 11.29
CA PHE A 112 0.64 -12.51 10.27
C PHE A 112 1.79 -11.54 10.42
N ASN A 113 2.99 -12.02 10.10
CA ASN A 113 4.17 -11.18 10.05
C ASN A 113 4.48 -10.83 8.59
N ILE A 114 4.49 -9.54 8.28
CA ILE A 114 4.89 -9.03 6.97
C ILE A 114 6.27 -8.43 7.13
N ASN A 115 7.27 -9.09 6.55
CA ASN A 115 8.63 -8.56 6.54
C ASN A 115 8.72 -7.42 5.51
N PRO A 116 9.47 -6.34 5.81
CA PRO A 116 9.68 -5.25 4.86
C PRO A 116 10.33 -5.73 3.56
N LEU A 117 9.90 -5.16 2.44
CA LEU A 117 10.60 -5.31 1.18
C LEU A 117 11.87 -4.44 1.21
N VAL A 118 13.02 -5.05 0.96
CA VAL A 118 14.32 -4.35 0.91
C VAL A 118 14.70 -4.13 -0.55
N ILE A 119 14.96 -2.87 -0.92
CA ILE A 119 15.46 -2.47 -2.23
C ILE A 119 16.94 -2.11 -2.04
N ASP A 120 17.82 -2.82 -2.74
CA ASP A 120 19.27 -2.63 -2.73
C ASP A 120 19.68 -1.55 -3.75
N ASP A 121 20.55 -0.63 -3.37
CA ASP A 121 21.09 0.41 -4.27
C ASP A 121 21.85 -0.18 -5.48
N ASN A 122 22.29 -1.43 -5.38
CA ASN A 122 22.95 -2.16 -6.47
C ASN A 122 21.97 -2.77 -7.49
N LEU A 123 20.65 -2.59 -7.33
CA LEU A 123 19.65 -3.09 -8.28
C LEU A 123 19.79 -2.44 -9.66
N ILE A 124 20.25 -1.19 -9.72
CA ILE A 124 20.50 -0.46 -10.97
C ILE A 124 21.88 0.19 -10.88
N SER A 125 22.80 -0.27 -11.71
CA SER A 125 24.14 0.30 -11.80
C SER A 125 24.25 1.27 -12.97
N VAL A 126 24.71 2.50 -12.70
CA VAL A 126 25.08 3.46 -13.74
C VAL A 126 26.59 3.37 -13.94
N PRO A 127 27.09 3.12 -15.16
CA PRO A 127 28.53 3.08 -15.43
C PRO A 127 29.22 4.39 -15.02
N GLN A 128 30.36 4.28 -14.36
CA GLN A 128 31.07 5.41 -13.73
C GLN A 128 31.50 6.51 -14.72
N GLU A 129 31.57 6.21 -16.01
CA GLU A 129 31.93 7.17 -17.07
C GLU A 129 30.85 8.25 -17.33
N THR A 130 29.60 8.03 -16.89
CA THR A 130 28.46 8.95 -17.08
C THR A 130 27.95 9.57 -15.77
N ALA A 131 28.51 9.17 -14.62
CA ALA A 131 28.10 9.67 -13.32
C ALA A 131 28.79 10.99 -12.98
N SER A 132 28.15 12.11 -13.33
CA SER A 132 28.39 13.37 -12.62
C SER A 132 28.22 13.10 -11.12
N ARG A 133 29.24 13.46 -10.32
CA ARG A 133 29.34 13.16 -8.88
C ARG A 133 28.16 13.63 -8.00
N ASP A 134 27.19 14.36 -8.57
CA ASP A 134 26.05 14.96 -7.86
C ASP A 134 24.78 14.08 -7.81
N LEU A 135 24.68 12.99 -8.59
CA LEU A 135 23.50 12.10 -8.54
C LEU A 135 23.50 11.10 -7.37
N LEU A 136 24.62 10.97 -6.66
CA LEU A 136 24.80 10.03 -5.53
C LEU A 136 24.49 10.66 -4.16
N LEU A 137 23.98 11.89 -4.12
CA LEU A 137 23.72 12.66 -2.89
C LEU A 137 22.22 12.84 -2.61
N VAL A 138 21.37 11.88 -2.98
CA VAL A 138 20.04 11.79 -2.36
C VAL A 138 20.22 11.05 -1.05
N PRO A 139 20.00 11.67 0.13
CA PRO A 139 20.06 10.96 1.39
C PRO A 139 19.08 9.80 1.33
N SER A 140 19.60 8.59 1.55
CA SER A 140 18.82 7.36 1.66
C SER A 140 17.54 7.62 2.48
N MET A 141 16.38 7.43 1.86
CA MET A 141 15.05 7.57 2.50
C MET A 141 14.74 6.41 3.47
N HIS A 142 15.75 5.80 4.07
CA HIS A 142 15.59 4.74 5.07
C HIS A 142 15.65 5.37 6.46
N GLN A 143 14.68 6.23 6.77
CA GLN A 143 14.40 6.58 8.15
C GLN A 143 13.39 5.55 8.69
N THR A 144 13.90 4.39 9.08
CA THR A 144 13.14 3.48 9.93
C THR A 144 12.87 4.24 11.22
N MET A 145 11.61 4.65 11.45
CA MET A 145 11.19 5.17 12.75
C MET A 145 11.44 4.07 13.77
N GLN A 146 12.51 4.21 14.56
CA GLN A 146 12.67 3.42 15.76
C GLN A 146 11.56 3.81 16.72
N SER A 147 10.50 3.00 16.74
CA SER A 147 9.48 3.01 17.77
C SER A 147 10.14 2.56 19.07
N THR A 148 10.44 3.48 19.98
CA THR A 148 10.74 3.13 21.37
C THR A 148 9.52 2.44 21.99
N PRO A 149 9.70 1.32 22.70
CA PRO A 149 8.59 0.64 23.35
C PRO A 149 8.34 1.35 24.68
N ASP A 150 7.55 2.42 24.68
CA ASP A 150 6.82 2.77 25.89
C ASP A 150 5.63 3.69 25.60
N ARG A 151 4.44 3.15 25.93
CA ARG A 151 3.17 3.83 26.19
C ARG A 151 2.82 5.05 25.32
N VAL A 152 1.94 4.84 24.34
CA VAL A 152 0.96 5.88 23.99
C VAL A 152 -0.42 5.24 23.87
N MET A 153 -1.25 5.53 24.87
CA MET A 153 -2.69 5.35 24.81
C MET A 153 -3.27 6.28 23.74
N SER A 154 -4.30 5.75 23.07
CA SER A 154 -5.21 6.48 22.20
C SER A 154 -5.64 7.82 22.79
N ASN A 155 -5.55 8.88 22.00
CA ASN A 155 -6.50 9.98 22.10
C ASN A 155 -6.77 10.55 20.71
N ASP A 156 -8.06 10.54 20.35
CA ASP A 156 -8.62 11.24 19.22
C ASP A 156 -8.33 12.74 19.30
N LYS A 157 -8.17 13.33 18.11
CA LYS A 157 -7.80 14.73 17.80
C LYS A 157 -6.29 14.90 17.61
N HIS A 158 -5.83 14.75 16.37
CA HIS A 158 -5.20 15.85 15.63
C HIS A 158 -5.24 15.55 14.13
N ARG A 159 -5.98 16.40 13.42
CA ARG A 159 -6.14 16.43 11.97
C ARG A 159 -4.80 16.79 11.35
N VAL A 160 -4.17 15.90 10.57
CA VAL A 160 -2.98 16.26 9.78
C VAL A 160 -3.43 17.17 8.65
N GLU A 161 -3.12 18.46 8.77
CA GLU A 161 -3.35 19.45 7.74
C GLU A 161 -2.40 19.21 6.57
N HIS A 162 -2.99 19.03 5.39
CA HIS A 162 -2.29 18.99 4.12
C HIS A 162 -1.62 20.36 3.87
N GLN A 163 -0.32 20.47 4.15
CA GLN A 163 0.45 21.68 3.83
C GLN A 163 0.69 21.74 2.32
N LYS A 164 -0.22 22.42 1.61
CA LYS A 164 -0.11 22.75 0.19
C LYS A 164 1.00 23.80 0.04
N ARG A 165 2.14 23.45 -0.57
CA ARG A 165 3.19 24.42 -0.92
C ARG A 165 2.64 25.38 -1.99
N ASN A 166 2.52 26.66 -1.63
CA ASN A 166 2.26 27.74 -2.56
C ASN A 166 3.55 28.02 -3.37
N SER A 167 3.55 27.67 -4.66
CA SER A 167 4.52 28.21 -5.62
C SER A 167 4.02 29.57 -6.13
N CYS A 168 4.77 30.61 -5.80
CA CYS A 168 4.57 31.99 -6.21
C CYS A 168 4.79 32.15 -7.73
N PHE A 169 3.83 32.73 -8.44
CA PHE A 169 4.01 33.33 -9.78
C PHE A 169 3.58 34.80 -9.70
N PRO A 170 4.41 35.79 -10.07
CA PRO A 170 4.00 37.18 -10.12
C PRO A 170 3.49 37.54 -11.52
N GLY A 171 2.32 38.18 -11.63
CA GLY A 171 1.98 38.88 -12.86
C GLY A 171 0.50 39.15 -13.15
N LYS A 172 0.06 40.36 -12.76
CA LYS A 172 -0.89 41.27 -13.45
C LYS A 172 -2.41 41.09 -13.29
N GLN A 173 -2.93 41.94 -12.38
CA GLN A 173 -3.99 42.95 -12.52
C GLN A 173 -5.43 42.56 -12.91
N ASN A 174 -6.31 42.81 -11.92
CA ASN A 174 -7.62 43.50 -11.92
C ASN A 174 -8.66 43.17 -13.01
N THR A 175 -9.83 42.73 -12.56
CA THR A 175 -11.03 43.59 -12.54
C THR A 175 -12.16 42.97 -11.70
N ASP A 176 -12.91 43.88 -11.08
CA ASP A 176 -13.93 43.74 -10.06
C ASP A 176 -15.21 42.99 -10.50
N PHE A 177 -15.89 42.32 -9.56
CA PHE A 177 -17.17 42.77 -8.96
C PHE A 177 -18.02 41.63 -8.35
N LYS A 178 -18.58 41.95 -7.17
CA LYS A 178 -19.89 41.54 -6.61
C LYS A 178 -20.06 40.14 -5.99
N THR A 179 -19.80 40.14 -4.70
CA THR A 179 -20.59 39.52 -3.62
C THR A 179 -22.11 39.64 -3.83
N SER A 180 -22.83 38.52 -3.72
CA SER A 180 -24.21 38.45 -3.24
C SER A 180 -24.48 37.09 -2.60
N ARG A 181 -24.91 37.15 -1.34
CA ARG A 181 -25.31 36.04 -0.48
C ARG A 181 -26.63 35.43 -0.94
N THR A 182 -26.77 34.11 -0.81
CA THR A 182 -28.06 33.49 -0.53
C THR A 182 -27.88 32.24 0.32
N LYS A 183 -28.37 32.30 1.56
CA LYS A 183 -28.61 31.16 2.46
C LYS A 183 -29.87 30.41 2.01
N PRO A 184 -30.03 29.12 2.40
CA PRO A 184 -31.12 28.25 1.95
C PRO A 184 -32.37 28.40 2.82
N PRO A 185 -33.56 27.97 2.36
CA PRO A 185 -34.67 27.73 3.26
C PRO A 185 -34.80 26.24 3.63
N ILE A 186 -34.92 26.04 4.94
CA ILE A 186 -35.47 24.85 5.60
C ILE A 186 -36.99 25.09 5.77
N SER A 187 -37.81 24.11 5.43
CA SER A 187 -39.17 23.88 5.97
C SER A 187 -39.55 22.44 5.58
N LYS A 188 -39.63 21.43 6.46
CA LYS A 188 -40.63 21.13 7.51
C LYS A 188 -42.10 21.23 7.07
N ASN A 189 -42.63 20.04 6.76
CA ASN A 189 -43.84 19.35 7.24
C ASN A 189 -45.27 19.85 6.99
N PHE A 190 -46.13 18.81 6.89
CA PHE A 190 -47.59 18.69 6.92
C PHE A 190 -48.27 18.88 5.54
N SER A 191 -49.08 17.93 5.03
CA SER A 191 -49.93 16.91 5.67
C SER A 191 -49.72 15.49 5.16
#